data_AF-A0A9P5NWN6-F1
#
_entry.id   AF-A0A9P5NWN6-F1
#
_cell.length_a   1.000
_cell.length_b   1.000
_cell.length_c   1.000
_cell.angle_alpha   90.00
_cell.angle_beta   90.00
_cell.angle_gamma   90.00
#
_symmetry.space_group_name_H-M   'P 1'
#
loop_
_entity.id
_entity.type
_entity.pdbx_description
1 polymer ?
#
loop_
_entity_poly.entity_id
_entity_poly.type
_entity_poly.pdbx_seq_one_letter_code
_entity_poly.pdbx_strand_id
1 'polypeptide(L)'
;MMKGTTRPQARIQSFSVTCHFAERSTTIKTRVSGSSTLPEVRSRIAAELAQHLGLQEADVEATGIIIASDDKGFLPYDTEDEDTLLSDVVGDQAGIHAIVPSKISQAGLDAGVPTSVITESPSFLSDPLTSSWNARMMTLGAQLKADLLEEQERREAKLREEQKDREAKLREEQKDREAKLQNKLMAKAAEQRKQDEEKAAVQRKKDAEKAEVQRKKDLSDAKKNADAWERKLQLKIKDLEDKVERLEQDATDQKLEAKQKHEATQRYIESLADDIDAATDFLAIGDEASLDRIKRRNLLDRVQATLASSLGLSDDRYLASHQFREALGPSSSLEERRTRLREMLDNKKEELPKEAAFLMNRPEALALLAERYHRVRLDGDQVAHGYRERSWYEGSVSRSSGGGKVGLTSLLDFISLPRQ
;
A
#
# COMPACT_ATOMS: atom_id res chain seq x y z
N MET A 1 5.27 -29.86 3.91
CA MET A 1 5.33 -29.03 2.69
C MET A 1 5.48 -27.58 3.11
N MET A 2 6.62 -26.93 2.82
CA MET A 2 6.80 -25.50 3.10
C MET A 2 6.14 -24.68 1.99
N LYS A 3 5.22 -23.77 2.36
CA LYS A 3 4.68 -22.77 1.41
C LYS A 3 5.77 -21.73 1.16
N GLY A 4 6.44 -21.81 0.01
CA GLY A 4 7.40 -20.80 -0.41
C GLY A 4 6.72 -19.46 -0.59
N THR A 5 7.04 -18.49 0.27
CA THR A 5 6.60 -17.11 0.14
C THR A 5 7.38 -16.44 -0.99
N THR A 6 6.84 -16.49 -2.20
CA THR A 6 7.30 -15.67 -3.33
C THR A 6 7.20 -14.20 -2.92
N ARG A 7 8.34 -13.57 -2.61
CA ARG A 7 8.40 -12.11 -2.43
C ARG A 7 7.80 -11.46 -3.68
N PRO A 8 6.87 -10.50 -3.53
CA PRO A 8 6.38 -9.76 -4.68
C PRO A 8 7.56 -9.07 -5.36
N GLN A 9 7.77 -9.33 -6.65
CA GLN A 9 8.71 -8.54 -7.43
C GLN A 9 8.21 -7.10 -7.43
N ALA A 10 9.00 -6.19 -6.84
CA ALA A 10 8.75 -4.77 -6.96
C ALA A 10 8.73 -4.42 -8.45
N ARG A 11 7.60 -3.89 -8.94
CA ARG A 11 7.51 -3.42 -10.32
C ARG A 11 8.46 -2.24 -10.44
N ILE A 12 9.51 -2.39 -11.24
CA ILE A 12 10.42 -1.30 -11.57
C ILE A 12 9.59 -0.24 -12.31
N GLN A 13 9.24 0.84 -11.61
CA GLN A 13 8.57 1.98 -12.21
C GLN A 13 9.54 2.68 -13.16
N SER A 14 9.07 3.08 -14.34
CA SER A 14 9.87 3.82 -15.31
C SER A 14 9.22 5.17 -15.57
N PHE A 15 9.94 6.25 -15.31
CA PHE A 15 9.47 7.61 -15.51
C PHE A 15 9.94 8.15 -16.87
N SER A 16 9.14 9.03 -17.46
CA SER A 16 9.49 9.76 -18.70
C SER A 16 9.90 11.18 -18.32
N VAL A 17 11.19 11.51 -18.49
CA VAL A 17 11.70 12.85 -18.23
C VAL A 17 11.73 13.64 -19.53
N THR A 18 11.08 14.81 -19.55
CA THR A 18 11.15 15.75 -20.68
C THR A 18 12.23 16.77 -20.39
N CYS A 19 13.31 16.71 -21.17
CA CYS A 19 14.46 17.60 -21.05
C CYS A 19 14.24 18.83 -21.94
N HIS A 20 14.34 20.02 -21.36
CA HIS A 20 14.13 21.33 -22.00
C HIS A 20 15.47 22.04 -22.11
N PHE A 21 15.94 22.28 -23.32
CA PHE A 21 17.18 22.99 -23.59
C PHE A 21 16.89 24.45 -23.94
N ALA A 22 17.24 25.35 -23.02
CA ALA A 22 16.76 26.75 -23.04
C ALA A 22 17.17 27.55 -24.29
N GLU A 23 18.39 27.35 -24.82
CA GLU A 23 18.92 28.18 -25.92
C GLU A 23 18.47 27.76 -27.33
N ARG A 24 18.14 26.48 -27.53
CA ARG A 24 17.78 25.95 -28.87
C ARG A 24 16.31 25.56 -28.97
N SER A 25 15.49 25.91 -27.99
CA SER A 25 14.06 25.54 -27.90
C SER A 25 13.80 24.06 -28.17
N THR A 26 14.77 23.20 -27.85
CA THR A 26 14.78 21.77 -28.20
C THR A 26 14.31 20.97 -27.00
N THR A 27 13.48 19.94 -27.25
CA THR A 27 13.02 19.03 -26.20
C THR A 27 13.35 17.58 -26.56
N ILE A 28 13.86 16.85 -25.57
CA ILE A 28 14.20 15.42 -25.66
C ILE A 28 13.40 14.68 -24.58
N LYS A 29 13.02 13.44 -24.83
CA LYS A 29 12.35 12.58 -23.83
C LYS A 29 13.21 11.36 -23.55
N THR A 30 13.76 11.29 -22.34
CA THR A 30 14.45 10.11 -21.82
C THR A 30 13.53 9.28 -20.93
N ARG A 31 13.86 7.99 -20.75
CA ARG A 31 13.21 7.10 -19.79
C ARG A 31 14.20 6.69 -18.70
N VAL A 32 13.83 6.88 -17.45
CA VAL A 32 14.70 6.64 -16.30
C VAL A 32 13.99 5.73 -15.28
N SER A 33 14.76 4.95 -14.52
CA SER A 33 14.22 4.08 -13.48
C SER A 33 13.76 4.92 -12.28
N GLY A 34 12.64 4.56 -11.64
CA GLY A 34 12.25 5.13 -10.35
C GLY A 34 13.27 4.87 -9.24
N SER A 35 14.03 3.77 -9.38
CA SER A 35 15.10 3.37 -8.47
C SER A 35 16.45 4.06 -8.73
N SER A 36 16.52 5.04 -9.65
CA SER A 36 17.73 5.82 -9.88
C SER A 36 17.78 7.03 -8.97
N THR A 37 18.97 7.36 -8.46
CA THR A 37 19.18 8.56 -7.65
C THR A 37 19.19 9.81 -8.52
N LEU A 38 18.89 10.99 -7.95
CA LEU A 38 18.90 12.24 -8.72
C LEU A 38 20.25 12.50 -9.47
N PRO A 39 21.44 12.21 -8.90
CA PRO A 39 22.71 12.23 -9.65
C PRO A 39 22.76 11.28 -10.86
N GLU A 40 22.25 10.06 -10.75
CA GLU A 40 22.16 9.13 -11.90
C GLU A 40 21.22 9.66 -12.99
N VAL A 41 20.07 10.22 -12.58
CA VAL A 41 19.10 10.83 -13.50
C VAL A 41 19.76 11.98 -14.27
N ARG A 42 20.46 12.89 -13.59
CA ARG A 42 21.22 14.00 -14.20
C ARG A 42 22.29 13.48 -15.17
N SER A 43 23.10 12.52 -14.76
CA SER A 43 24.19 11.95 -15.58
C SER A 43 23.65 11.32 -16.85
N ARG A 44 22.55 10.56 -16.75
CA ARG A 44 21.89 9.96 -17.91
C ARG A 44 21.32 10.99 -18.88
N ILE A 45 20.71 12.06 -18.37
CA ILE A 45 20.23 13.18 -19.20
C ILE A 45 21.40 13.87 -19.90
N ALA A 46 22.52 14.07 -19.22
CA ALA A 46 23.73 14.65 -19.80
C ALA A 46 24.27 13.79 -20.96
N ALA A 47 24.39 12.48 -20.76
CA ALA A 47 24.82 11.53 -21.79
C ALA A 47 23.89 11.49 -23.02
N GLU A 48 22.57 11.40 -22.81
CA GLU A 48 21.59 11.41 -23.92
C GLU A 48 21.55 12.78 -24.65
N LEU A 49 21.74 13.89 -23.94
CA LEU A 49 21.84 15.22 -24.54
C LEU A 49 23.14 15.38 -25.36
N ALA A 50 24.29 14.93 -24.82
CA ALA A 50 25.56 14.96 -25.53
C ALA A 50 25.49 14.13 -26.82
N GLN A 51 24.92 12.92 -26.75
CA GLN A 51 24.67 12.08 -27.93
C GLN A 51 23.74 12.76 -28.96
N HIS A 52 22.68 13.43 -28.52
CA HIS A 52 21.74 14.11 -29.42
C HIS A 52 22.31 15.38 -30.06
N LEU A 53 23.22 16.08 -29.37
CA LEU A 53 23.86 17.31 -29.86
C LEU A 53 25.20 17.08 -30.58
N GLY A 54 25.75 15.86 -30.54
CA GLY A 54 27.07 15.54 -31.10
C GLY A 54 28.24 16.09 -30.29
N LEU A 55 28.05 16.27 -28.98
CA LEU A 55 29.06 16.74 -28.02
C LEU A 55 29.72 15.56 -27.30
N GLN A 56 30.84 15.80 -26.61
CA GLN A 56 31.34 14.82 -25.64
C GLN A 56 30.51 14.91 -24.35
N GLU A 57 30.38 13.79 -23.64
CA GLU A 57 29.63 13.75 -22.37
C GLU A 57 30.21 14.73 -21.32
N ALA A 58 31.53 14.93 -21.33
CA ALA A 58 32.23 15.90 -20.48
C ALA A 58 31.88 17.37 -20.79
N ASP A 59 31.32 17.69 -21.96
CA ASP A 59 30.89 19.05 -22.33
C ASP A 59 29.52 19.42 -21.72
N VAL A 60 28.82 18.47 -21.09
CA VAL A 60 27.50 18.66 -20.48
C VAL A 60 27.59 18.51 -18.96
N GLU A 61 27.67 19.64 -18.24
CA GLU A 61 27.76 19.68 -16.77
C GLU A 61 26.49 19.09 -16.11
N ALA A 62 26.51 17.79 -15.80
CA ALA A 62 25.38 17.07 -15.21
C ALA A 62 24.89 17.69 -13.89
N THR A 63 25.80 18.19 -13.06
CA THR A 63 25.51 18.90 -11.79
C THR A 63 24.70 20.18 -12.00
N GLY A 64 24.75 20.79 -13.18
CA GLY A 64 23.94 21.95 -13.54
C GLY A 64 22.49 21.63 -13.92
N ILE A 65 22.12 20.35 -14.10
CA ILE A 65 20.79 19.98 -14.59
C ILE A 65 19.76 20.12 -13.46
N ILE A 66 18.83 21.05 -13.65
CA ILE A 66 17.71 21.34 -12.74
C ILE A 66 16.61 20.33 -13.00
N ILE A 67 16.17 19.60 -11.97
CA ILE A 67 15.01 18.69 -12.07
C ILE A 67 13.80 19.35 -11.41
N ALA A 68 12.65 19.26 -12.07
CA ALA A 68 11.35 19.68 -11.58
C ALA A 68 10.30 18.59 -11.86
N SER A 69 9.22 18.56 -11.09
CA SER A 69 8.05 17.72 -11.34
C SER A 69 6.76 18.53 -11.35
N ASP A 70 5.74 18.04 -12.04
CA ASP A 70 4.43 18.72 -12.13
C ASP A 70 3.75 18.91 -10.76
N ASP A 71 4.02 18.03 -9.80
CA ASP A 71 3.39 17.99 -8.48
C ASP A 71 4.12 18.79 -7.39
N LYS A 72 5.46 18.90 -7.47
CA LYS A 72 6.30 19.57 -6.45
C LYS A 72 7.06 20.79 -6.97
N GLY A 73 7.03 21.07 -8.27
CA GLY A 73 7.80 22.15 -8.88
C GLY A 73 9.29 21.81 -8.92
N PHE A 74 10.16 22.80 -8.68
CA PHE A 74 11.60 22.58 -8.63
C PHE A 74 11.99 21.69 -7.44
N LEU A 75 12.72 20.61 -7.70
CA LEU A 75 13.23 19.74 -6.65
C LEU A 75 14.43 20.43 -5.96
N PRO A 76 14.59 20.26 -4.64
CA PRO A 76 15.65 20.94 -3.88
C PRO A 76 17.04 20.63 -4.44
N TYR A 77 17.91 21.63 -4.40
CA TYR A 77 19.19 21.62 -5.09
C TYR A 77 20.37 21.19 -4.20
N ASP A 78 20.10 20.61 -3.04
CA ASP A 78 21.13 20.24 -2.08
C ASP A 78 21.98 19.11 -2.66
N THR A 79 23.19 19.48 -3.05
CA THR A 79 24.18 18.61 -3.70
C THR A 79 24.74 17.52 -2.78
N GLU A 80 24.31 17.48 -1.52
CA GLU A 80 24.76 16.55 -0.49
C GLU A 80 23.85 15.32 -0.37
N ASP A 81 22.65 15.32 -0.97
CA ASP A 81 21.72 14.19 -0.97
C ASP A 81 21.93 13.30 -2.21
N GLU A 82 23.00 12.50 -2.17
CA GLU A 82 23.36 11.57 -3.25
C GLU A 82 22.40 10.36 -3.35
N ASP A 83 21.72 10.03 -2.25
CA ASP A 83 20.90 8.81 -2.09
C ASP A 83 19.41 8.99 -2.46
N THR A 84 18.91 10.22 -2.61
CA THR A 84 17.50 10.47 -2.95
C THR A 84 17.09 9.83 -4.28
N LEU A 85 16.15 8.88 -4.20
CA LEU A 85 15.57 8.15 -5.32
C LEU A 85 14.49 8.97 -6.04
N LEU A 86 14.41 8.83 -7.36
CA LEU A 86 13.40 9.52 -8.19
C LEU A 86 11.95 9.19 -7.75
N SER A 87 11.69 7.95 -7.33
CA SER A 87 10.38 7.49 -6.81
C SER A 87 9.91 8.22 -5.55
N ASP A 88 10.85 8.72 -4.74
CA ASP A 88 10.52 9.29 -3.44
C ASP A 88 10.15 10.77 -3.60
N VAL A 89 10.70 11.40 -4.65
CA VAL A 89 10.42 12.79 -4.98
C VAL A 89 9.27 12.96 -5.98
N VAL A 90 8.97 11.99 -6.86
CA VAL A 90 7.96 12.15 -7.91
C VAL A 90 6.82 11.14 -7.75
N GLY A 91 5.57 11.63 -7.66
CA GLY A 91 4.40 10.73 -7.63
C GLY A 91 4.17 9.96 -8.93
N ASP A 92 3.57 8.76 -8.83
CA ASP A 92 3.30 7.77 -9.91
C ASP A 92 2.74 8.31 -11.25
N GLN A 93 2.18 9.52 -11.28
CA GLN A 93 1.55 10.14 -12.45
C GLN A 93 2.12 11.51 -12.85
N ALA A 94 3.10 12.05 -12.12
CA ALA A 94 3.65 13.37 -12.41
C ALA A 94 4.65 13.33 -13.58
N GLY A 95 4.57 14.32 -14.47
CA GLY A 95 5.61 14.57 -15.46
C GLY A 95 6.88 15.08 -14.79
N ILE A 96 8.03 14.64 -15.30
CA ILE A 96 9.34 15.09 -14.84
C ILE A 96 9.95 15.96 -15.91
N HIS A 97 10.46 17.11 -15.50
CA HIS A 97 11.02 18.16 -16.34
C HIS A 97 12.48 18.35 -15.95
N ALA A 98 13.40 18.20 -16.90
CA ALA A 98 14.80 18.54 -16.69
C ALA A 98 15.11 19.82 -17.46
N ILE A 99 15.52 20.88 -16.77
CA ILE A 99 15.92 22.15 -17.37
C ILE A 99 17.44 22.18 -17.36
N VAL A 100 18.02 22.28 -18.56
CA VAL A 100 19.47 22.34 -18.74
C VAL A 100 19.87 23.81 -18.89
N PRO A 101 20.43 24.46 -17.86
CA PRO A 101 20.87 25.85 -17.96
C PRO A 101 22.12 25.93 -18.86
N SER A 102 22.17 26.93 -19.72
CA SER A 102 23.26 27.04 -20.69
C SER A 102 24.53 27.64 -20.09
N LYS A 103 25.33 26.77 -19.46
CA LYS A 103 26.76 27.01 -19.28
C LYS A 103 27.61 26.58 -20.49
N ILE A 104 27.00 26.09 -21.57
CA ILE A 104 27.68 25.82 -22.86
C ILE A 104 27.87 27.14 -23.65
N SER A 105 28.48 28.13 -22.99
CA SER A 105 28.86 29.42 -23.58
C SER A 105 30.37 29.62 -23.51
N GLN A 106 31.11 28.66 -24.07
CA GLN A 106 32.48 28.89 -24.57
C GLN A 106 32.90 27.82 -25.60
N ALA A 107 32.66 26.53 -25.35
CA ALA A 107 33.05 25.46 -26.28
C ALA A 107 32.25 25.43 -27.61
N GLY A 108 31.00 25.90 -27.62
CA GLY A 108 30.13 25.84 -28.81
C GLY A 108 30.37 26.93 -29.86
N LEU A 109 31.15 27.97 -29.54
CA LEU A 109 31.43 29.09 -30.47
C LEU A 109 32.61 28.80 -31.41
N ASP A 110 33.50 27.88 -31.04
CA ASP A 110 34.67 27.48 -31.86
C ASP A 110 34.32 26.46 -32.97
N ALA A 111 33.06 26.01 -33.06
CA ALA A 111 32.59 25.02 -34.03
C ALA A 111 32.17 25.60 -35.41
N GLY A 112 32.35 26.90 -35.65
CA GLY A 112 32.40 27.47 -37.01
C GLY A 112 31.11 27.42 -37.86
N VAL A 113 29.93 27.57 -37.26
CA VAL A 113 28.66 27.67 -38.02
C VAL A 113 28.37 29.13 -38.42
N PRO A 114 28.22 29.46 -39.72
CA PRO A 114 28.11 30.84 -40.17
C PRO A 114 26.70 31.43 -39.93
N THR A 115 26.64 32.55 -39.19
CA THR A 115 25.46 33.40 -39.12
C THR A 115 25.31 34.22 -40.40
N SER A 116 24.58 33.67 -41.36
CA SER A 116 24.19 34.38 -42.58
C SER A 116 23.32 35.60 -42.26
N VAL A 117 23.90 36.78 -42.50
CA VAL A 117 23.43 37.75 -43.50
C VAL A 117 21.90 37.81 -43.69
N ILE A 118 21.29 38.88 -43.16
CA ILE A 118 20.11 39.50 -43.78
C ILE A 118 20.47 40.96 -44.07
N THR A 119 21.00 41.18 -45.27
CA THR A 119 21.10 42.49 -45.90
C THR A 119 20.30 42.45 -47.20
N GLU A 120 19.12 43.08 -47.22
CA GLU A 120 18.52 43.54 -48.47
C GLU A 120 18.01 44.98 -48.30
N SER A 121 18.55 45.85 -49.13
CA SER A 121 18.10 47.23 -49.39
C SER A 121 17.18 47.20 -50.64
N PRO A 122 17.04 48.23 -51.50
CA PRO A 122 17.18 49.68 -51.36
C PRO A 122 15.90 50.44 -51.84
N SER A 123 15.86 51.78 -51.83
CA SER A 123 16.03 52.66 -53.02
C SER A 123 15.00 53.83 -52.95
N PHE A 124 14.94 54.89 -53.79
CA PHE A 124 15.70 55.30 -54.99
C PHE A 124 15.57 56.85 -55.21
N LEU A 125 16.56 57.46 -55.90
CA LEU A 125 16.57 58.75 -56.64
C LEU A 125 16.60 60.06 -55.79
N SER A 126 17.67 60.86 -55.71
CA SER A 126 18.62 61.43 -56.70
C SER A 126 18.02 62.41 -57.72
N ASP A 127 18.24 63.71 -57.50
CA ASP A 127 18.67 64.63 -58.58
C ASP A 127 19.22 65.98 -58.04
N PRO A 128 20.46 66.35 -58.39
CA PRO A 128 20.95 67.73 -58.30
C PRO A 128 21.54 68.27 -59.64
N LEU A 129 21.29 69.56 -59.89
CA LEU A 129 22.04 70.47 -60.79
C LEU A 129 22.01 70.27 -62.33
N THR A 130 21.47 71.28 -63.02
CA THR A 130 21.88 71.78 -64.35
C THR A 130 21.74 73.33 -64.32
N SER A 131 22.80 74.14 -64.50
CA SER A 131 23.33 74.70 -65.78
C SER A 131 22.26 75.34 -66.68
N SER A 132 22.38 76.53 -67.29
CA SER A 132 23.50 77.43 -67.66
C SER A 132 22.95 78.85 -67.93
N TRP A 133 23.59 79.99 -67.70
CA TRP A 133 24.72 80.58 -68.48
C TRP A 133 24.65 80.45 -70.03
N ASN A 134 23.77 81.24 -70.65
CA ASN A 134 23.87 81.73 -72.04
C ASN A 134 23.21 83.13 -72.06
N ALA A 135 23.89 84.28 -72.12
CA ALA A 135 24.89 84.77 -73.08
C ALA A 135 24.32 85.24 -74.44
N ARG A 136 23.90 86.53 -74.46
CA ARG A 136 23.99 87.52 -75.56
C ARG A 136 23.28 87.29 -76.91
N MET A 137 22.54 88.33 -77.34
CA MET A 137 22.26 88.88 -78.70
C MET A 137 20.79 89.37 -78.72
N MET A 138 20.39 90.59 -79.12
CA MET A 138 21.03 91.86 -79.55
C MET A 138 20.23 93.01 -78.84
N THR A 139 20.72 94.19 -78.45
CA THR A 139 21.54 95.22 -79.12
C THR A 139 20.86 95.93 -80.32
N LEU A 140 20.00 96.93 -80.04
CA LEU A 140 19.84 98.24 -80.72
C LEU A 140 18.40 98.79 -80.58
N GLY A 141 18.26 99.98 -79.99
CA GLY A 141 16.95 100.63 -79.76
C GLY A 141 16.83 101.41 -78.44
N ALA A 142 17.93 101.90 -77.88
CA ALA A 142 18.00 102.47 -76.54
C ALA A 142 18.23 103.99 -76.57
N GLN A 143 17.16 104.77 -76.44
CA GLN A 143 17.16 106.12 -75.79
C GLN A 143 15.78 106.77 -75.58
N LEU A 144 14.67 106.07 -75.86
CA LEU A 144 13.29 106.56 -75.56
C LEU A 144 12.40 105.52 -74.85
N LYS A 145 12.97 104.40 -74.39
CA LYS A 145 12.24 103.28 -73.75
C LYS A 145 12.49 103.15 -72.24
N ALA A 146 13.44 103.90 -71.68
CA ALA A 146 13.82 103.80 -70.27
C ALA A 146 12.72 104.31 -69.34
N ASP A 147 12.23 105.54 -69.57
CA ASP A 147 11.27 106.21 -68.70
C ASP A 147 9.90 105.47 -68.63
N LEU A 148 9.49 104.82 -69.73
CA LEU A 148 8.25 104.04 -69.78
C LEU A 148 8.38 102.69 -69.05
N LEU A 149 9.57 102.06 -69.09
CA LEU A 149 9.87 100.84 -68.36
C LEU A 149 9.96 101.11 -66.85
N GLU A 150 10.59 102.21 -66.45
CA GLU A 150 10.69 102.58 -65.03
C GLU A 150 9.30 102.85 -64.42
N GLU A 151 8.37 103.42 -65.19
CA GLU A 151 6.99 103.59 -64.72
C GLU A 151 6.20 102.27 -64.65
N GLN A 152 6.40 101.34 -65.60
CA GLN A 152 5.83 100.00 -65.51
C GLN A 152 6.38 99.22 -64.31
N GLU A 153 7.70 99.23 -64.10
CA GLU A 153 8.35 98.56 -62.97
C GLU A 153 7.86 99.12 -61.62
N ARG A 154 7.66 100.44 -61.50
CA ARG A 154 7.07 101.06 -60.30
C ARG A 154 5.61 100.65 -60.06
N ARG A 155 4.81 100.41 -61.12
CA ARG A 155 3.42 99.91 -61.00
C ARG A 155 3.40 98.42 -60.66
N GLU A 156 4.26 97.61 -61.27
CA GLU A 156 4.42 96.19 -60.92
C GLU A 156 4.94 95.98 -59.50
N ALA A 157 5.88 96.82 -59.03
CA ALA A 157 6.37 96.79 -57.66
C ALA A 157 5.23 97.02 -56.64
N LYS A 158 4.38 98.03 -56.86
CA LYS A 158 3.21 98.29 -56.01
C LYS A 158 2.19 97.16 -56.03
N LEU A 159 1.91 96.58 -57.21
CA LEU A 159 1.01 95.42 -57.31
C LEU A 159 1.57 94.18 -56.60
N ARG A 160 2.88 93.94 -56.65
CA ARG A 160 3.55 92.87 -55.89
C ARG A 160 3.54 93.13 -54.38
N GLU A 161 3.62 94.39 -53.95
CA GLU A 161 3.53 94.78 -52.55
C GLU A 161 2.10 94.57 -52.01
N GLU A 162 1.07 95.04 -52.72
CA GLU A 162 -0.33 94.77 -52.37
C GLU A 162 -0.67 93.27 -52.39
N GLN A 163 -0.10 92.49 -53.31
CA GLN A 163 -0.27 91.03 -53.31
C GLN A 163 0.36 90.38 -52.08
N LYS A 164 1.59 90.78 -51.71
CA LYS A 164 2.26 90.29 -50.48
C LYS A 164 1.48 90.63 -49.22
N ASP A 165 0.91 91.83 -49.13
CA ASP A 165 0.09 92.24 -47.98
C ASP A 165 -1.24 91.48 -47.90
N ARG A 166 -1.87 91.19 -49.04
CA ARG A 166 -3.08 90.33 -49.08
C ARG A 166 -2.75 88.88 -48.73
N GLU A 167 -1.64 88.33 -49.24
CA GLU A 167 -1.16 86.99 -48.87
C GLU A 167 -0.78 86.90 -47.39
N ALA A 168 -0.16 87.93 -46.82
CA ALA A 168 0.17 88.01 -45.40
C ALA A 168 -1.09 87.97 -44.53
N LYS A 169 -2.09 88.79 -44.85
CA LYS A 169 -3.40 88.80 -44.15
C LYS A 169 -4.15 87.47 -44.29
N LEU A 170 -4.14 86.85 -45.48
CA LEU A 170 -4.76 85.54 -45.68
C LEU A 170 -4.03 84.43 -44.91
N ARG A 171 -2.69 84.47 -44.83
CA ARG A 171 -1.90 83.54 -44.00
C ARG A 171 -2.13 83.74 -42.50
N GLU A 172 -2.28 84.98 -42.06
CA GLU A 172 -2.63 85.29 -40.67
C GLU A 172 -4.03 84.76 -40.32
N GLU A 173 -5.02 85.02 -41.17
CA GLU A 173 -6.39 84.50 -40.97
C GLU A 173 -6.45 82.96 -41.05
N GLN A 174 -5.67 82.33 -41.93
CA GLN A 174 -5.53 80.86 -41.98
C GLN A 174 -4.94 80.30 -40.68
N LYS A 175 -3.83 80.85 -40.18
CA LYS A 175 -3.24 80.45 -38.89
C LYS A 175 -4.22 80.61 -37.74
N ASP A 176 -5.00 81.69 -37.74
CA ASP A 176 -6.01 81.96 -36.72
C ASP A 176 -7.16 80.94 -36.74
N ARG A 177 -7.60 80.55 -37.95
CA ARG A 177 -8.61 79.49 -38.16
C ARG A 177 -8.05 78.11 -37.77
N GLU A 178 -6.81 77.81 -38.12
CA GLU A 178 -6.11 76.57 -37.74
C GLU A 178 -5.94 76.47 -36.22
N ALA A 179 -5.48 77.52 -35.54
CA ALA A 179 -5.36 77.56 -34.08
C ALA A 179 -6.73 77.38 -33.39
N LYS A 180 -7.79 78.00 -33.91
CA LYS A 180 -9.17 77.83 -33.41
C LYS A 180 -9.69 76.39 -33.63
N LEU A 181 -9.34 75.74 -34.74
CA LEU A 181 -9.66 74.34 -35.00
C LEU A 181 -8.86 73.39 -34.10
N GLN A 182 -7.56 73.61 -33.96
CA GLN A 182 -6.67 72.83 -33.10
C GLN A 182 -7.10 72.90 -31.64
N ASN A 183 -7.44 74.08 -31.13
CA ASN A 183 -7.98 74.25 -29.78
C ASN A 183 -9.33 73.52 -29.59
N LYS A 184 -10.23 73.54 -30.59
CA LYS A 184 -11.49 72.77 -30.56
C LYS A 184 -11.26 71.26 -30.57
N LEU A 185 -10.27 70.77 -31.32
CA LEU A 185 -9.89 69.35 -31.34
C LEU A 185 -9.27 68.92 -30.00
N MET A 186 -8.38 69.72 -29.42
CA MET A 186 -7.79 69.48 -28.10
C MET A 186 -8.85 69.48 -26.99
N ALA A 187 -9.83 70.39 -27.04
CA ALA A 187 -10.95 70.41 -26.10
C ALA A 187 -11.80 69.12 -26.18
N LYS A 188 -12.16 68.68 -27.40
CA LYS A 188 -12.89 67.41 -27.60
C LYS A 188 -12.09 66.19 -27.14
N ALA A 189 -10.78 66.16 -27.41
CA ALA A 189 -9.91 65.08 -26.95
C ALA A 189 -9.81 65.03 -25.42
N ALA A 190 -9.77 66.19 -24.75
CA ALA A 190 -9.79 66.28 -23.29
C ALA A 190 -11.14 65.83 -22.70
N GLU A 191 -12.26 66.13 -23.36
CA GLU A 191 -13.59 65.67 -22.95
C GLU A 191 -13.75 64.15 -23.11
N GLN A 192 -13.29 63.57 -24.22
CA GLN A 192 -13.26 62.12 -24.42
C GLN A 192 -12.40 61.41 -23.36
N ARG A 193 -11.19 61.92 -23.07
CA ARG A 193 -10.34 61.37 -22.00
C ARG A 193 -11.05 61.35 -20.65
N LYS A 194 -11.76 62.40 -20.27
CA LYS A 194 -12.57 62.42 -19.02
C LYS A 194 -13.66 61.37 -19.01
N GLN A 195 -14.39 61.20 -20.12
CA GLN A 195 -15.44 60.16 -20.22
C GLN A 195 -14.86 58.75 -20.15
N ASP A 196 -13.68 58.51 -20.73
CA ASP A 196 -13.03 57.20 -20.71
C ASP A 196 -12.36 56.91 -19.35
N GLU A 197 -11.82 57.93 -18.68
CA GLU A 197 -11.39 57.85 -17.28
C GLU A 197 -12.56 57.52 -16.34
N GLU A 198 -13.73 58.14 -16.52
CA GLU A 198 -14.93 57.86 -15.73
C GLU A 198 -15.46 56.43 -15.97
N LYS A 199 -15.55 55.99 -17.23
CA LYS A 199 -15.91 54.60 -17.57
C LYS A 199 -14.90 53.60 -16.98
N ALA A 200 -13.61 53.88 -17.05
CA ALA A 200 -12.56 53.05 -16.47
C ALA A 200 -12.66 53.00 -14.94
N ALA A 201 -12.98 54.11 -14.28
CA ALA A 201 -13.19 54.16 -12.84
C ALA A 201 -14.44 53.35 -12.39
N VAL A 202 -15.55 53.44 -13.14
CA VAL A 202 -16.75 52.62 -12.91
C VAL A 202 -16.45 51.13 -13.13
N GLN A 203 -15.73 50.78 -14.18
CA GLN A 203 -15.37 49.40 -14.47
C GLN A 203 -14.46 48.81 -13.38
N ARG A 204 -13.41 49.54 -12.96
CA ARG A 204 -12.54 49.16 -11.83
C ARG A 204 -13.32 48.91 -10.54
N LYS A 205 -14.34 49.72 -10.23
CA LYS A 205 -15.21 49.48 -9.06
C LYS A 205 -16.01 48.18 -9.19
N LYS A 206 -16.63 47.91 -10.34
CA LYS A 206 -17.37 46.67 -10.60
C LYS A 206 -16.48 45.43 -10.51
N ASP A 207 -15.26 45.50 -11.03
CA ASP A 207 -14.35 44.36 -11.02
C ASP A 207 -13.73 44.14 -9.62
N ALA A 208 -13.50 45.21 -8.84
CA ALA A 208 -13.15 45.10 -7.43
C ALA A 208 -14.26 44.47 -6.59
N GLU A 209 -15.53 44.86 -6.80
CA GLU A 209 -16.69 44.27 -6.11
C GLU A 209 -16.84 42.77 -6.44
N LYS A 210 -16.72 42.38 -7.72
CA LYS A 210 -16.70 40.97 -8.13
C LYS A 210 -15.55 40.20 -7.48
N ALA A 211 -14.35 40.78 -7.43
CA ALA A 211 -13.20 40.15 -6.79
C ALA A 211 -13.40 39.96 -5.28
N GLU A 212 -14.04 40.90 -4.59
CA GLU A 212 -14.38 40.77 -3.17
C GLU A 212 -15.45 39.67 -2.93
N VAL A 213 -16.49 39.62 -3.76
CA VAL A 213 -17.52 38.57 -3.70
C VAL A 213 -16.90 37.19 -3.95
N GLN A 214 -16.04 37.07 -4.97
CA GLN A 214 -15.34 35.82 -5.27
C GLN A 214 -14.43 35.41 -4.11
N ARG A 215 -13.62 36.32 -3.56
CA ARG A 215 -12.78 36.06 -2.37
C ARG A 215 -13.59 35.60 -1.15
N LYS A 216 -14.77 36.18 -0.91
CA LYS A 216 -15.68 35.75 0.18
C LYS A 216 -16.22 34.34 -0.06
N LYS A 217 -16.53 34.00 -1.31
CA LYS A 217 -16.95 32.64 -1.69
C LYS A 217 -15.80 31.64 -1.49
N ASP A 218 -14.61 31.93 -2.01
CA ASP A 218 -13.44 31.06 -1.90
C ASP A 218 -13.04 30.82 -0.44
N LEU A 219 -13.10 31.84 0.42
CA LEU A 219 -12.90 31.70 1.87
C LEU A 219 -13.99 30.83 2.53
N SER A 220 -15.26 30.95 2.11
CA SER A 220 -16.36 30.14 2.63
C SER A 220 -16.20 28.67 2.24
N ASP A 221 -15.84 28.39 0.99
CA ASP A 221 -15.68 27.03 0.49
C ASP A 221 -14.38 26.39 1.01
N ALA A 222 -13.28 27.15 1.15
CA ALA A 222 -12.07 26.72 1.85
C ALA A 222 -12.36 26.34 3.30
N LYS A 223 -13.17 27.14 4.03
CA LYS A 223 -13.56 26.82 5.40
C LYS A 223 -14.39 25.54 5.49
N LYS A 224 -15.41 25.38 4.63
CA LYS A 224 -16.20 24.13 4.58
C LYS A 224 -15.33 22.90 4.29
N ASN A 225 -14.34 23.04 3.41
CA ASN A 225 -13.40 21.96 3.10
C ASN A 225 -12.48 21.63 4.28
N ALA A 226 -12.02 22.64 5.03
CA ALA A 226 -11.27 22.44 6.27
C ALA A 226 -12.12 21.73 7.34
N ASP A 227 -13.33 22.24 7.64
CA ASP A 227 -14.27 21.64 8.59
C ASP A 227 -14.62 20.18 8.21
N ALA A 228 -14.76 19.89 6.91
CA ALA A 228 -15.03 18.54 6.41
C ALA A 228 -13.80 17.61 6.48
N TRP A 229 -12.60 18.14 6.30
CA TRP A 229 -11.35 17.40 6.45
C TRP A 229 -11.05 17.09 7.92
N GLU A 230 -11.26 18.05 8.82
CA GLU A 230 -11.12 17.89 10.27
C GLU A 230 -12.06 16.78 10.78
N ARG A 231 -13.34 16.79 10.39
CA ARG A 231 -14.30 15.71 10.73
C ARG A 231 -13.85 14.34 10.22
N LYS A 232 -13.29 14.26 9.00
CA LYS A 232 -12.72 13.01 8.47
C LYS A 232 -11.51 12.55 9.27
N LEU A 233 -10.68 13.48 9.74
CA LEU A 233 -9.52 13.17 10.58
C LEU A 233 -9.95 12.67 11.96
N GLN A 234 -10.91 13.34 12.62
CA GLN A 234 -11.50 12.92 13.89
C GLN A 234 -12.13 11.51 13.80
N LEU A 235 -12.87 11.21 12.73
CA LEU A 235 -13.42 9.88 12.50
C LEU A 235 -12.34 8.80 12.31
N LYS A 236 -11.24 9.13 11.62
CA LYS A 236 -10.09 8.20 11.47
C LYS A 236 -9.33 7.99 12.78
N ILE A 237 -9.17 9.04 13.60
CA ILE A 237 -8.55 8.92 14.92
C ILE A 237 -9.39 7.96 15.77
N LYS A 238 -10.71 8.16 15.82
CA LYS A 238 -11.60 7.26 16.56
C LYS A 238 -11.57 5.80 16.06
N ASP A 239 -11.59 5.57 14.74
CA ASP A 239 -11.49 4.22 14.17
C ASP A 239 -10.15 3.53 14.53
N LEU A 240 -9.06 4.30 14.64
CA LEU A 240 -7.78 3.79 15.11
C LEU A 240 -7.76 3.54 16.63
N GLU A 241 -8.39 4.40 17.44
CA GLU A 241 -8.55 4.20 18.89
C GLU A 241 -9.37 2.93 19.18
N ASP A 242 -10.56 2.79 18.57
CA ASP A 242 -11.42 1.60 18.66
C ASP A 242 -10.68 0.32 18.22
N LYS A 243 -9.72 0.43 17.28
CA LYS A 243 -8.90 -0.70 16.81
C LYS A 243 -7.75 -1.04 17.75
N VAL A 244 -7.12 -0.05 18.38
CA VAL A 244 -6.09 -0.27 19.40
C VAL A 244 -6.71 -0.95 20.62
N GLU A 245 -7.87 -0.47 21.09
CA GLU A 245 -8.58 -1.08 22.24
C GLU A 245 -8.88 -2.56 22.01
N ARG A 246 -9.36 -2.93 20.81
CA ARG A 246 -9.60 -4.34 20.45
C ARG A 246 -8.33 -5.18 20.45
N LEU A 247 -7.21 -4.65 19.93
CA LEU A 247 -5.94 -5.37 19.92
C LEU A 247 -5.35 -5.53 21.32
N GLU A 248 -5.60 -4.58 22.22
CA GLU A 248 -5.24 -4.69 23.64
C GLU A 248 -6.10 -5.76 24.35
N GLN A 249 -7.41 -5.79 24.10
CA GLN A 249 -8.33 -6.82 24.59
C GLN A 249 -7.90 -8.22 24.11
N ASP A 250 -7.70 -8.42 22.79
CA ASP A 250 -7.20 -9.67 22.20
C ASP A 250 -5.87 -10.12 22.84
N ALA A 251 -4.96 -9.18 23.12
CA ALA A 251 -3.68 -9.47 23.76
C ALA A 251 -3.81 -9.84 25.25
N THR A 252 -4.82 -9.31 25.96
CA THR A 252 -5.13 -9.74 27.34
C THR A 252 -5.79 -11.11 27.38
N ASP A 253 -6.71 -11.41 26.46
CA ASP A 253 -7.38 -12.70 26.38
C ASP A 253 -6.41 -13.82 25.99
N GLN A 254 -5.50 -13.58 25.03
CA GLN A 254 -4.45 -14.54 24.68
C GLN A 254 -3.50 -14.82 25.86
N LYS A 255 -3.16 -13.82 26.68
CA LYS A 255 -2.36 -14.01 27.90
C LYS A 255 -3.11 -14.83 28.95
N LEU A 256 -4.41 -14.61 29.10
CA LEU A 256 -5.25 -15.37 30.02
C LEU A 256 -5.40 -16.83 29.57
N GLU A 257 -5.67 -17.07 28.28
CA GLU A 257 -5.77 -18.41 27.70
C GLU A 257 -4.43 -19.17 27.80
N ALA A 258 -3.30 -18.50 27.51
CA ALA A 258 -1.97 -19.08 27.68
C ALA A 258 -1.69 -19.45 29.14
N LYS A 259 -2.08 -18.60 30.11
CA LYS A 259 -1.96 -18.91 31.54
C LYS A 259 -2.82 -20.11 31.94
N GLN A 260 -4.09 -20.17 31.50
CA GLN A 260 -4.98 -21.29 31.78
C GLN A 260 -4.45 -22.61 31.18
N LYS A 261 -3.94 -22.58 29.94
CA LYS A 261 -3.28 -23.74 29.31
C LYS A 261 -2.04 -24.17 30.07
N HIS A 262 -1.23 -23.22 30.56
CA HIS A 262 -0.05 -23.52 31.37
C HIS A 262 -0.43 -24.17 32.71
N GLU A 263 -1.39 -23.61 33.45
CA GLU A 263 -1.91 -24.20 34.69
C GLU A 263 -2.50 -25.61 34.48
N ALA A 264 -3.25 -25.81 33.40
CA ALA A 264 -3.80 -27.14 33.05
C ALA A 264 -2.70 -28.14 32.71
N THR A 265 -1.66 -27.71 31.98
CA THR A 265 -0.48 -28.54 31.67
C THR A 265 0.30 -28.88 32.93
N GLN A 266 0.46 -27.92 33.84
CA GLN A 266 1.15 -28.13 35.11
C GLN A 266 0.41 -29.15 35.99
N ARG A 267 -0.91 -29.01 36.17
CA ARG A 267 -1.74 -30.02 36.89
C ARG A 267 -1.64 -31.41 36.27
N TYR A 268 -1.55 -31.49 34.94
CA TYR A 268 -1.36 -32.78 34.26
C TYR A 268 0.02 -33.38 34.55
N ILE A 269 1.09 -32.57 34.51
CA ILE A 269 2.44 -33.01 34.88
C ILE A 269 2.51 -33.46 36.34
N GLU A 270 1.88 -32.72 37.26
CA GLU A 270 1.78 -33.07 38.68
C GLU A 270 1.06 -34.42 38.85
N SER A 271 -0.10 -34.64 38.20
CA SER A 271 -0.79 -35.94 38.24
C SER A 271 0.01 -37.08 37.62
N LEU A 272 0.81 -36.81 36.59
CA LEU A 272 1.66 -37.83 35.97
C LEU A 272 2.86 -38.19 36.86
N ALA A 273 3.38 -37.22 37.64
CA ALA A 273 4.40 -37.47 38.65
C ALA A 273 3.84 -38.35 39.77
N ASP A 274 2.65 -38.04 40.30
CA ASP A 274 1.97 -38.87 41.31
C ASP A 274 1.73 -40.31 40.81
N ASP A 275 1.26 -40.47 39.56
CA ASP A 275 1.08 -41.79 38.91
C ASP A 275 2.42 -42.56 38.76
N ILE A 276 3.52 -41.86 38.45
CA ILE A 276 4.86 -42.45 38.33
C ILE A 276 5.41 -42.85 39.68
N ASP A 277 5.29 -42.01 40.71
CA ASP A 277 5.77 -42.30 42.06
C ASP A 277 4.99 -43.49 42.65
N ALA A 278 3.67 -43.51 42.52
CA ALA A 278 2.84 -44.66 42.93
C ALA A 278 3.23 -45.96 42.19
N ALA A 279 3.53 -45.90 40.90
CA ALA A 279 4.02 -47.05 40.14
C ALA A 279 5.46 -47.46 40.55
N THR A 280 6.29 -46.51 40.94
CA THR A 280 7.69 -46.73 41.33
C THR A 280 7.79 -47.35 42.72
N ASP A 281 7.03 -46.85 43.70
CA ASP A 281 6.89 -47.47 45.02
C ASP A 281 6.38 -48.91 44.91
N PHE A 282 5.38 -49.13 44.05
CA PHE A 282 4.85 -50.47 43.81
C PHE A 282 5.89 -51.44 43.23
N LEU A 283 6.77 -50.96 42.34
CA LEU A 283 7.88 -51.75 41.81
C LEU A 283 9.00 -51.95 42.84
N ALA A 284 9.30 -50.94 43.66
CA ALA A 284 10.37 -50.96 44.67
C ALA A 284 10.08 -51.94 45.82
N ILE A 285 8.80 -52.13 46.18
CA ILE A 285 8.38 -53.08 47.23
C ILE A 285 8.60 -54.56 46.83
N GLY A 286 8.70 -54.87 45.53
CA GLY A 286 9.03 -56.21 45.05
C GLY A 286 7.95 -57.29 45.30
N ASP A 287 6.74 -56.90 45.69
CA ASP A 287 5.63 -57.84 45.93
C ASP A 287 5.02 -58.33 44.60
N GLU A 288 5.71 -59.28 43.96
CA GLU A 288 5.21 -59.97 42.76
C GLU A 288 3.82 -60.60 42.98
N ALA A 289 3.48 -61.00 44.20
CA ALA A 289 2.17 -61.58 44.50
C ALA A 289 1.07 -60.51 44.46
N SER A 290 1.33 -59.28 44.90
CA SER A 290 0.44 -58.13 44.68
C SER A 290 0.35 -57.76 43.20
N LEU A 291 1.47 -57.70 42.48
CA LEU A 291 1.44 -57.42 41.04
C LEU A 291 0.61 -58.47 40.30
N ASP A 292 0.76 -59.74 40.65
CA ASP A 292 -0.03 -60.82 40.07
C ASP A 292 -1.51 -60.74 40.44
N ARG A 293 -1.84 -60.34 41.68
CA ARG A 293 -3.23 -60.08 42.09
C ARG A 293 -3.84 -58.96 41.26
N ILE A 294 -3.13 -57.84 41.02
CA ILE A 294 -3.58 -56.71 40.19
C ILE A 294 -3.75 -57.14 38.73
N LYS A 295 -2.76 -57.82 38.15
CA LYS A 295 -2.81 -58.34 36.76
C LYS A 295 -4.04 -59.23 36.51
N ARG A 296 -4.31 -60.17 37.43
CA ARG A 296 -5.50 -61.05 37.36
C ARG A 296 -6.81 -60.29 37.50
N ARG A 297 -6.85 -59.26 38.36
CA ARG A 297 -8.02 -58.38 38.48
C ARG A 297 -8.27 -57.59 37.19
N ASN A 298 -7.24 -56.95 36.61
CA ASN A 298 -7.42 -56.19 35.36
C ASN A 298 -7.85 -57.10 34.19
N LEU A 299 -7.32 -58.32 34.11
CA LEU A 299 -7.81 -59.32 33.16
C LEU A 299 -9.32 -59.56 33.32
N LEU A 300 -9.78 -59.79 34.54
CA LEU A 300 -11.19 -60.00 34.85
C LEU A 300 -12.05 -58.77 34.52
N ASP A 301 -11.65 -57.58 34.97
CA ASP A 301 -12.35 -56.32 34.71
C ASP A 301 -12.45 -56.04 33.20
N ARG A 302 -11.40 -56.33 32.42
CA ARG A 302 -11.40 -56.20 30.96
C ARG A 302 -12.31 -57.20 30.24
N VAL A 303 -12.40 -58.44 30.71
CA VAL A 303 -13.38 -59.41 30.19
C VAL A 303 -14.80 -58.93 30.50
N GLN A 304 -15.07 -58.51 31.74
CA GLN A 304 -16.38 -57.99 32.15
C GLN A 304 -16.79 -56.76 31.34
N ALA A 305 -15.87 -55.82 31.10
CA ALA A 305 -16.11 -54.65 30.26
C ALA A 305 -16.40 -55.03 28.80
N THR A 306 -15.62 -55.96 28.22
CA THR A 306 -15.83 -56.44 26.85
C THR A 306 -17.19 -57.13 26.71
N LEU A 307 -17.56 -57.99 27.67
CA LEU A 307 -18.87 -58.65 27.69
C LEU A 307 -20.00 -57.64 27.90
N ALA A 308 -19.86 -56.63 28.76
CA ALA A 308 -20.87 -55.58 28.92
C ALA A 308 -21.14 -54.80 27.63
N SER A 309 -20.09 -54.41 26.91
CA SER A 309 -20.27 -53.77 25.60
C SER A 309 -20.91 -54.71 24.57
N SER A 310 -20.49 -55.99 24.51
CA SER A 310 -21.12 -56.98 23.61
C SER A 310 -22.58 -57.31 23.97
N LEU A 311 -22.96 -57.21 25.24
CA LEU A 311 -24.33 -57.43 25.70
C LEU A 311 -25.22 -56.18 25.54
N GLY A 312 -24.64 -55.00 25.30
CA GLY A 312 -25.36 -53.73 25.29
C GLY A 312 -25.70 -53.21 26.69
N LEU A 313 -24.93 -53.59 27.71
CA LEU A 313 -25.09 -53.11 29.09
C LEU A 313 -24.44 -51.74 29.32
N SER A 314 -23.49 -51.34 28.47
CA SER A 314 -22.67 -50.15 28.67
C SER A 314 -22.03 -49.63 27.39
N ASP A 315 -22.24 -48.33 27.12
CA ASP A 315 -21.50 -47.56 26.11
C ASP A 315 -20.21 -46.95 26.68
N ASP A 316 -20.11 -46.79 28.01
CA ASP A 316 -18.94 -46.22 28.68
C ASP A 316 -17.93 -47.29 29.07
N ARG A 317 -16.79 -47.29 28.37
CA ARG A 317 -15.67 -48.22 28.61
C ARG A 317 -15.15 -48.22 30.04
N TYR A 318 -15.24 -47.10 30.77
CA TYR A 318 -14.78 -46.99 32.15
C TYR A 318 -15.76 -47.60 33.15
N LEU A 319 -17.07 -47.57 32.85
CA LEU A 319 -18.13 -48.11 33.72
C LEU A 319 -18.58 -49.52 33.33
N ALA A 320 -18.25 -50.01 32.14
CA ALA A 320 -18.71 -51.29 31.60
C ALA A 320 -18.49 -52.50 32.54
N SER A 321 -17.31 -52.61 33.18
CA SER A 321 -17.04 -53.67 34.17
C SER A 321 -17.90 -53.54 35.45
N HIS A 322 -18.24 -52.32 35.85
CA HIS A 322 -19.15 -52.09 36.97
C HIS A 322 -20.57 -52.53 36.61
N GLN A 323 -21.10 -52.02 35.50
CA GLN A 323 -22.45 -52.30 35.01
C GLN A 323 -22.66 -53.79 34.68
N PHE A 324 -21.63 -54.50 34.20
CA PHE A 324 -21.64 -55.97 34.10
C PHE A 324 -21.94 -56.65 35.45
N ARG A 325 -21.28 -56.22 36.52
CA ARG A 325 -21.42 -56.83 37.86
C ARG A 325 -22.75 -56.47 38.52
N GLU A 326 -23.31 -55.31 38.20
CA GLU A 326 -24.65 -54.87 38.60
C GLU A 326 -25.75 -55.66 37.88
N ALA A 327 -25.59 -55.97 36.59
CA ALA A 327 -26.54 -56.79 35.83
C ALA A 327 -26.72 -58.21 36.40
N LEU A 328 -25.68 -58.78 37.02
CA LEU A 328 -25.77 -60.04 37.78
C LEU A 328 -26.56 -59.91 39.12
N GLY A 329 -26.92 -58.68 39.50
CA GLY A 329 -27.72 -58.34 40.67
C GLY A 329 -26.96 -58.39 42.01
N PRO A 330 -27.63 -58.11 43.14
CA PRO A 330 -26.98 -57.94 44.44
C PRO A 330 -26.79 -59.23 45.24
N SER A 331 -26.92 -60.43 44.64
CA SER A 331 -26.77 -61.69 45.39
C SER A 331 -25.35 -61.88 45.92
N SER A 332 -25.21 -62.48 47.11
CA SER A 332 -23.94 -62.98 47.67
C SER A 332 -23.65 -64.43 47.26
N SER A 333 -24.65 -65.18 46.77
CA SER A 333 -24.48 -66.56 46.31
C SER A 333 -23.78 -66.59 44.96
N LEU A 334 -22.62 -67.24 44.90
CA LEU A 334 -21.88 -67.43 43.65
C LEU A 334 -22.68 -68.25 42.63
N GLU A 335 -23.43 -69.25 43.10
CA GLU A 335 -24.26 -70.11 42.24
C GLU A 335 -25.40 -69.32 41.59
N GLU A 336 -26.12 -68.47 42.34
CA GLU A 336 -27.16 -67.61 41.77
C GLU A 336 -26.60 -66.63 40.73
N ARG A 337 -25.46 -65.99 41.02
CA ARG A 337 -24.78 -65.09 40.08
C ARG A 337 -24.30 -65.83 38.83
N ARG A 338 -23.83 -67.07 38.97
CA ARG A 338 -23.40 -67.94 37.86
C ARG A 338 -24.58 -68.37 36.98
N THR A 339 -25.74 -68.66 37.57
CA THR A 339 -26.97 -68.96 36.83
C THR A 339 -27.43 -67.73 36.04
N ARG A 340 -27.52 -66.55 36.67
CA ARG A 340 -27.85 -65.29 35.99
C ARG A 340 -26.86 -64.94 34.88
N LEU A 341 -25.57 -65.19 35.09
CA LEU A 341 -24.54 -64.99 34.06
C LEU A 341 -24.79 -65.91 32.85
N ARG A 342 -25.15 -67.17 33.06
CA ARG A 342 -25.52 -68.08 31.96
C ARG A 342 -26.77 -67.60 31.24
N GLU A 343 -27.84 -67.31 31.95
CA GLU A 343 -29.09 -66.78 31.38
C GLU A 343 -28.83 -65.52 30.54
N MET A 344 -28.03 -64.58 31.04
CA MET A 344 -27.66 -63.35 30.34
C MET A 344 -26.85 -63.62 29.06
N LEU A 345 -25.97 -64.62 29.05
CA LEU A 345 -25.19 -65.00 27.87
C LEU A 345 -26.02 -65.83 26.87
N ASP A 346 -26.87 -66.76 27.34
CA ASP A 346 -27.75 -67.58 26.50
C ASP A 346 -28.80 -66.70 25.78
N ASN A 347 -29.40 -65.72 26.47
CA ASN A 347 -30.36 -64.77 25.88
C ASN A 347 -29.77 -63.91 24.75
N LYS A 348 -28.44 -63.76 24.71
CA LYS A 348 -27.68 -62.91 23.77
C LYS A 348 -26.76 -63.71 22.85
N LYS A 349 -26.89 -65.04 22.83
CA LYS A 349 -25.94 -65.98 22.22
C LYS A 349 -25.65 -65.75 20.74
N GLU A 350 -26.61 -65.20 19.99
CA GLU A 350 -26.46 -64.88 18.56
C GLU A 350 -25.77 -63.53 18.31
N GLU A 351 -25.85 -62.59 19.25
CA GLU A 351 -25.18 -61.29 19.20
C GLU A 351 -23.74 -61.34 19.76
N LEU A 352 -23.44 -62.35 20.57
CA LEU A 352 -22.16 -62.49 21.24
C LEU A 352 -21.03 -62.93 20.27
N PRO A 353 -19.80 -62.42 20.46
CA PRO A 353 -18.62 -62.92 19.74
C PRO A 353 -18.45 -64.44 19.93
N LYS A 354 -17.93 -65.16 18.93
CA LYS A 354 -17.69 -66.62 18.99
C LYS A 354 -16.80 -67.01 20.17
N GLU A 355 -15.95 -66.08 20.56
CA GLU A 355 -15.03 -66.11 21.70
C GLU A 355 -15.80 -66.16 23.03
N ALA A 356 -16.93 -65.46 23.15
CA ALA A 356 -17.76 -65.50 24.36
C ALA A 356 -18.50 -66.84 24.50
N ALA A 357 -18.88 -67.48 23.38
CA ALA A 357 -19.42 -68.83 23.39
C ALA A 357 -18.39 -69.88 23.88
N PHE A 358 -17.09 -69.64 23.74
CA PHE A 358 -16.06 -70.47 24.36
C PHE A 358 -16.08 -70.36 25.90
N LEU A 359 -16.26 -69.15 26.46
CA LEU A 359 -16.35 -68.94 27.91
C LEU A 359 -17.54 -69.69 28.55
N MET A 360 -18.67 -69.82 27.84
CA MET A 360 -19.84 -70.55 28.34
C MET A 360 -19.54 -72.03 28.66
N ASN A 361 -18.57 -72.62 27.95
CA ASN A 361 -18.13 -74.00 28.14
C ASN A 361 -17.04 -74.16 29.24
N ARG A 362 -16.70 -73.09 29.96
CA ARG A 362 -15.62 -73.04 30.97
C ARG A 362 -16.19 -72.65 32.34
N PRO A 363 -16.67 -73.60 33.16
CA PRO A 363 -17.35 -73.29 34.42
C PRO A 363 -16.47 -72.54 35.42
N GLU A 364 -15.15 -72.72 35.37
CA GLU A 364 -14.17 -71.98 36.18
C GLU A 364 -14.07 -70.50 35.77
N ALA A 365 -14.18 -70.20 34.47
CA ALA A 365 -14.17 -68.82 33.98
C ALA A 365 -15.48 -68.11 34.32
N LEU A 366 -16.62 -68.80 34.19
CA LEU A 366 -17.92 -68.29 34.62
C LEU A 366 -17.97 -68.04 36.13
N ALA A 367 -17.34 -68.91 36.94
CA ALA A 367 -17.23 -68.69 38.38
C ALA A 367 -16.47 -67.38 38.70
N LEU A 368 -15.28 -67.18 38.11
CA LEU A 368 -14.51 -65.95 38.30
C LEU A 368 -15.28 -64.70 37.85
N LEU A 369 -15.97 -64.75 36.70
CA LEU A 369 -16.79 -63.64 36.20
C LEU A 369 -18.01 -63.34 37.08
N ALA A 370 -18.55 -64.35 37.75
CA ALA A 370 -19.69 -64.24 38.65
C ALA A 370 -19.32 -63.79 40.07
N GLU A 371 -18.05 -63.70 40.46
CA GLU A 371 -17.67 -63.23 41.80
C GLU A 371 -18.08 -61.77 42.03
N ARG A 372 -18.77 -61.51 43.16
CA ARG A 372 -19.23 -60.15 43.53
C ARG A 372 -18.09 -59.25 44.01
N TYR A 373 -17.18 -59.80 44.82
CA TYR A 373 -16.06 -59.09 45.42
C TYR A 373 -14.78 -59.92 45.24
N HIS A 374 -14.00 -59.60 44.22
CA HIS A 374 -12.65 -60.13 44.12
C HIS A 374 -11.80 -59.54 45.26
N ARG A 375 -11.02 -60.37 45.97
CA ARG A 375 -10.29 -60.01 47.22
C ARG A 375 -9.15 -58.98 47.07
N VAL A 376 -9.11 -58.21 45.99
CA VAL A 376 -7.96 -57.40 45.53
C VAL A 376 -8.42 -55.97 45.23
N ARG A 377 -8.91 -55.24 46.23
CA ARG A 377 -9.83 -54.12 45.96
C ARG A 377 -9.60 -52.76 46.63
N LEU A 378 -8.38 -52.47 47.09
CA LEU A 378 -8.08 -51.15 47.68
C LEU A 378 -6.93 -50.40 46.96
N ASP A 379 -5.70 -50.93 46.90
CA ASP A 379 -4.52 -50.07 46.64
C ASP A 379 -3.91 -50.20 45.22
N GLY A 380 -4.71 -50.43 44.17
CA GLY A 380 -4.15 -50.72 42.83
C GLY A 380 -5.01 -50.42 41.62
N ASP A 381 -6.10 -49.65 41.75
CA ASP A 381 -7.01 -49.39 40.62
C ASP A 381 -6.39 -48.49 39.53
N GLN A 382 -5.58 -47.48 39.88
CA GLN A 382 -4.98 -46.56 38.89
C GLN A 382 -3.95 -47.23 37.97
N VAL A 383 -3.02 -48.04 38.52
CA VAL A 383 -1.98 -48.75 37.74
C VAL A 383 -2.58 -49.84 36.83
N ALA A 384 -3.77 -50.34 37.18
CA ALA A 384 -4.42 -51.47 36.53
C ALA A 384 -5.09 -51.13 35.19
N HIS A 385 -5.84 -50.02 35.09
CA HIS A 385 -6.80 -49.79 34.01
C HIS A 385 -6.18 -49.26 32.71
N GLY A 386 -5.47 -50.15 32.00
CA GLY A 386 -4.99 -49.91 30.64
C GLY A 386 -5.18 -51.11 29.71
N TYR A 387 -5.20 -50.85 28.40
CA TYR A 387 -5.08 -51.92 27.40
C TYR A 387 -3.65 -52.47 27.42
N ARG A 388 -3.44 -53.59 28.12
CA ARG A 388 -2.14 -54.32 28.16
C ARG A 388 -2.13 -55.48 27.16
N GLU A 389 -0.95 -55.89 26.72
CA GLU A 389 -0.79 -57.06 25.85
C GLU A 389 -0.99 -58.38 26.62
N ARG A 390 -1.25 -59.48 25.90
CA ARG A 390 -1.42 -60.83 26.47
C ARG A 390 -0.25 -61.21 27.40
N SER A 391 0.97 -60.99 26.94
CA SER A 391 2.24 -61.23 27.62
C SER A 391 2.31 -60.63 29.03
N TRP A 392 1.67 -59.48 29.26
CA TRP A 392 1.65 -58.81 30.57
C TRP A 392 0.93 -59.65 31.63
N TYR A 393 -0.12 -60.39 31.23
CA TYR A 393 -0.92 -61.25 32.10
C TYR A 393 -0.36 -62.67 32.23
N GLU A 394 0.30 -63.21 31.20
CA GLU A 394 0.69 -64.64 31.11
C GLU A 394 1.48 -65.17 32.30
N GLY A 395 2.48 -64.43 32.78
CA GLY A 395 3.26 -64.83 33.96
C GLY A 395 2.40 -64.95 35.23
N SER A 396 1.47 -64.01 35.43
CA SER A 396 0.56 -63.99 36.57
C SER A 396 -0.49 -65.10 36.52
N VAL A 397 -1.06 -65.36 35.33
CA VAL A 397 -1.97 -66.48 35.11
C VAL A 397 -1.25 -67.82 35.32
N SER A 398 0.00 -67.92 34.84
CA SER A 398 0.82 -69.13 34.95
C SER A 398 1.19 -69.49 36.39
N ARG A 399 1.44 -68.49 37.25
CA ARG A 399 1.72 -68.64 38.68
C ARG A 399 0.48 -68.87 39.55
N SER A 400 -0.73 -68.76 38.98
CA SER A 400 -1.97 -69.08 39.69
C SER A 400 -2.08 -70.59 39.97
N SER A 401 -2.66 -70.97 41.11
CA SER A 401 -2.77 -72.37 41.55
C SER A 401 -4.20 -72.93 41.42
N GLY A 402 -4.32 -74.22 41.10
CA GLY A 402 -5.60 -74.94 41.09
C GLY A 402 -6.60 -74.44 40.04
N GLY A 403 -7.90 -74.57 40.33
CA GLY A 403 -8.98 -74.22 39.39
C GLY A 403 -8.97 -72.76 38.91
N GLY A 404 -8.42 -71.84 39.72
CA GLY A 404 -8.23 -70.44 39.32
C GLY A 404 -7.36 -70.28 38.08
N LYS A 405 -6.35 -71.14 37.87
CA LYS A 405 -5.49 -71.10 36.68
C LYS A 405 -6.28 -71.42 35.39
N VAL A 406 -7.16 -72.42 35.44
CA VAL A 406 -7.98 -72.85 34.29
C VAL A 406 -8.96 -71.75 33.88
N GLY A 407 -9.64 -71.16 34.86
CA GLY A 407 -10.53 -70.01 34.62
C GLY A 407 -9.78 -68.81 34.04
N LEU A 408 -8.69 -68.39 34.68
CA LEU A 408 -7.89 -67.24 34.22
C LEU A 408 -7.25 -67.44 32.84
N THR A 409 -6.84 -68.67 32.50
CA THR A 409 -6.31 -68.97 31.15
C THR A 409 -7.41 -68.80 30.10
N SER A 410 -8.62 -69.31 30.38
CA SER A 410 -9.77 -69.16 29.49
C SER A 410 -10.18 -67.68 29.29
N LEU A 411 -10.09 -66.87 30.36
CA LEU A 411 -10.31 -65.43 30.31
C LEU A 411 -9.22 -64.69 29.50
N LEU A 412 -7.96 -65.13 29.61
CA LEU A 412 -6.84 -64.59 28.85
C LEU A 412 -6.96 -64.89 27.36
N ASP A 413 -7.35 -66.12 27.01
CA ASP A 413 -7.61 -66.52 25.62
C ASP A 413 -8.73 -65.67 24.99
N PHE A 414 -9.84 -65.45 25.71
CA PHE A 414 -10.93 -64.59 25.26
C PHE A 414 -10.48 -63.17 24.88
N ILE A 415 -9.65 -62.50 25.69
CA ILE A 415 -9.20 -61.12 25.37
C ILE A 415 -8.07 -61.06 24.34
N SER A 416 -7.47 -62.21 23.98
CA SER A 416 -6.32 -62.30 23.07
C SER A 416 -6.72 -62.58 21.62
N LEU A 417 -7.96 -62.99 21.39
CA LEU A 417 -8.46 -63.31 20.06
C LEU A 417 -8.66 -62.00 19.27
N PRO A 418 -8.25 -61.96 17.98
CA PRO A 418 -8.34 -60.75 17.18
C PRO A 418 -9.80 -60.36 17.00
N ARG A 419 -10.15 -59.11 17.34
CA ARG A 419 -11.47 -58.55 17.06
C ARG A 419 -11.65 -58.49 15.53
N GLN A 420 -12.60 -59.27 15.02
CA GLN A 420 -13.03 -59.26 13.62
C GLN A 420 -13.92 -58.04 13.33
#